data_AF-A0A520ZKM1-F1
#
_entry.id   AF-A0A520ZKM1-F1
#
_cell.length_a   1.000
_cell.length_b   1.000
_cell.length_c   1.000
_cell.angle_alpha   90.00
_cell.angle_beta   90.00
_cell.angle_gamma   90.00
#
_symmetry.space_group_name_H-M   'P 1'
#
loop_
_entity.id
_entity.type
_entity.pdbx_description
1 polymer ?
#
loop_
_entity_poly.entity_id
_entity_poly.type
_entity_poly.pdbx_seq_one_letter_code
_entity_poly.pdbx_strand_id
1 'polypeptide(L)'
;AQLIYDLKQINPRAKVTVKLVAASGVGTIAAGVAKAKADVILISGHNGGTGASPATSIKYAGLPWEMGLTEAHQVLAMNNLRDRVTLRTDGGLRTGRDIVMAAMMGAEEYGIGTAALIAMGCIMVRQCQSNTCPVGVCTQDPRLREKFTGSADKVVNLITFYAQEVREILARIGARSLGEIIGRADLLSQVSRGSAHLDDLDLNPLLITVDGAHRITYDRDRPRNVVPDTLDADIVKDAARFLEDGEKMQLSYAVQNTHRTIGTRTSSHIVKRFGMRNSLQRDHLTVKLQGSAGQSLGAFAAPGLRLEVSGDANDYVAKGLSGGTVVVRPPMASPLEAAENVIIGNTVLYGATDGYLFAAGRAGERFAVRNSGAKVVVEGCGSNGCEYMTGGVAVILGAIGANFGAGMTGGMAYLYDPDGLAETLMNLEGLVVLPVAEGHYMQELETLLEMHLAETGSRRAAALLQHWDEEKDKFLHVVPKEMLGKLEVPVETDRAIPAQ
;
A
#
# COMPACT_ATOMS: atom_id res chain seq x y z
N ALA A 1 -2.15 -8.92 8.61
CA ALA A 1 -1.24 -10.07 8.41
C ALA A 1 -0.83 -10.26 6.95
N GLN A 2 -1.78 -10.37 6.01
CA GLN A 2 -1.46 -10.65 4.60
C GLN A 2 -0.49 -9.65 3.96
N LEU A 3 -0.70 -8.33 4.12
CA LEU A 3 0.24 -7.33 3.58
C LEU A 3 1.66 -7.49 4.15
N ILE A 4 1.84 -7.82 5.43
CA ILE A 4 3.16 -8.07 6.02
C ILE A 4 3.82 -9.28 5.34
N TYR A 5 3.04 -10.32 5.06
CA TYR A 5 3.50 -11.48 4.30
C TYR A 5 3.93 -11.07 2.89
N ASP A 6 3.11 -10.31 2.14
CA ASP A 6 3.43 -9.84 0.79
C ASP A 6 4.74 -9.03 0.75
N LEU A 7 4.91 -8.09 1.68
CA LEU A 7 6.11 -7.27 1.78
C LEU A 7 7.37 -8.12 2.05
N LYS A 8 7.23 -9.16 2.89
CA LYS A 8 8.33 -10.09 3.19
C LYS A 8 8.59 -11.09 2.07
N GLN A 9 7.63 -11.33 1.17
CA GLN A 9 7.80 -12.11 -0.05
C GLN A 9 8.50 -11.31 -1.15
N ILE A 10 8.12 -10.05 -1.37
CA ILE A 10 8.81 -9.22 -2.38
C ILE A 10 10.19 -8.76 -1.92
N ASN A 11 10.42 -8.62 -0.60
CA ASN A 11 11.72 -8.28 -0.05
C ASN A 11 12.11 -9.19 1.14
N PRO A 12 12.96 -10.22 0.92
CA PRO A 12 13.38 -11.15 1.98
C PRO A 12 14.29 -10.52 3.03
N ARG A 13 14.77 -9.28 2.83
CA ARG A 13 15.74 -8.64 3.73
C ARG A 13 15.12 -7.56 4.60
N ALA A 14 13.96 -7.03 4.22
CA ALA A 14 13.36 -5.90 4.90
C ALA A 14 12.69 -6.32 6.23
N LYS A 15 12.84 -5.44 7.23
CA LYS A 15 11.94 -5.37 8.38
C LYS A 15 10.68 -4.63 7.97
N VAL A 16 9.52 -5.07 8.48
CA VAL A 16 8.22 -4.44 8.26
C VAL A 16 7.79 -3.69 9.50
N THR A 17 7.53 -2.40 9.33
CA THR A 17 7.01 -1.51 10.38
C THR A 17 5.52 -1.25 10.18
N VAL A 18 4.75 -1.32 11.25
CA VAL A 18 3.37 -0.83 11.27
C VAL A 18 3.33 0.45 12.09
N LYS A 19 2.96 1.57 11.45
CA LYS A 19 2.74 2.85 12.11
C LYS A 19 1.30 2.93 12.59
N LEU A 20 1.12 3.04 13.90
CA LEU A 20 -0.14 3.24 14.60
C LEU A 20 -0.12 4.65 15.23
N VAL A 21 -1.30 5.24 15.40
CA VAL A 21 -1.45 6.48 16.17
C VAL A 21 -1.90 6.10 17.58
N ALA A 22 -1.34 6.76 18.59
CA ALA A 22 -1.73 6.57 19.97
C ALA A 22 -3.24 6.86 20.14
N ALA A 23 -3.93 5.87 20.68
CA ALA A 23 -5.35 5.91 21.05
C ALA A 23 -5.57 4.83 22.11
N SER A 24 -6.61 4.97 22.93
CA SER A 24 -6.98 3.91 23.88
C SER A 24 -7.31 2.62 23.11
N GLY A 25 -6.75 1.48 23.55
CA GLY A 25 -6.89 0.18 22.88
C GLY A 25 -5.80 -0.12 21.86
N VAL A 26 -4.84 0.79 21.65
CA VAL A 26 -3.71 0.57 20.73
C VAL A 26 -2.83 -0.61 21.17
N GLY A 27 -2.79 -0.94 22.47
CA GLY A 27 -2.02 -2.08 22.96
C GLY A 27 -2.56 -3.42 22.46
N THR A 28 -3.89 -3.57 22.42
CA THR A 28 -4.55 -4.76 21.85
C THR A 28 -4.24 -4.90 20.36
N ILE A 29 -4.28 -3.78 19.63
CA ILE A 29 -3.92 -3.74 18.20
C ILE A 29 -2.43 -4.12 18.03
N ALA A 30 -1.55 -3.58 18.88
CA ALA A 30 -0.12 -3.89 18.85
C ALA A 30 0.16 -5.38 19.05
N ALA A 31 -0.57 -6.05 19.95
CA ALA A 31 -0.48 -7.51 20.12
C ALA A 31 -0.90 -8.26 18.83
N GLY A 32 -1.98 -7.84 18.17
CA GLY A 32 -2.39 -8.38 16.88
C GLY A 32 -1.34 -8.17 15.78
N VAL A 33 -0.73 -6.97 15.73
CA VAL A 33 0.34 -6.62 14.80
C VAL A 33 1.60 -7.48 15.02
N ALA A 34 1.99 -7.71 16.27
CA ALA A 34 3.11 -8.60 16.61
C ALA A 34 2.82 -10.05 16.19
N LYS A 35 1.61 -10.56 16.47
CA LYS A 35 1.16 -11.91 16.01
C LYS A 35 1.15 -12.01 14.48
N ALA A 36 0.84 -10.91 13.79
CA ALA A 36 0.87 -10.80 12.34
C ALA A 36 2.28 -10.72 11.72
N LYS A 37 3.34 -10.90 12.53
CA LYS A 37 4.76 -10.95 12.12
C LYS A 37 5.34 -9.60 11.70
N ALA A 38 4.82 -8.47 12.18
CA ALA A 38 5.54 -7.21 12.07
C ALA A 38 6.86 -7.26 12.85
N ASP A 39 7.85 -6.46 12.45
CA ASP A 39 9.17 -6.40 13.11
C ASP A 39 9.26 -5.18 14.03
N VAL A 40 8.59 -4.09 13.63
CA VAL A 40 8.59 -2.83 14.36
C VAL A 40 7.16 -2.32 14.46
N ILE A 41 6.80 -1.79 15.63
CA ILE A 41 5.54 -1.06 15.84
C ILE A 41 5.92 0.37 16.20
N LEU A 42 5.47 1.32 15.39
CA LEU A 42 5.63 2.74 15.66
C LEU A 42 4.34 3.28 16.27
N ILE A 43 4.42 3.83 17.48
CA ILE A 43 3.34 4.58 18.11
C ILE A 43 3.57 6.08 17.90
N SER A 44 2.68 6.72 17.16
CA SER A 44 2.73 8.15 16.89
C SER A 44 1.79 8.94 17.80
N GLY A 45 2.30 9.97 18.46
CA GLY A 45 1.49 10.89 19.25
C GLY A 45 0.62 11.81 18.40
N HIS A 46 -0.47 12.33 18.99
CA HIS A 46 -1.39 13.29 18.36
C HIS A 46 -0.71 14.60 17.91
N ASN A 47 0.43 14.94 18.51
CA ASN A 47 1.20 16.16 18.27
C ASN A 47 2.20 16.03 17.11
N GLY A 48 2.05 15.01 16.25
CA GLY A 48 2.81 14.85 15.01
C GLY A 48 2.62 16.02 14.02
N GLY A 49 3.63 16.26 13.19
CA GLY A 49 3.56 17.26 12.11
C GLY A 49 2.83 16.71 10.88
N THR A 50 2.24 17.62 10.09
CA THR A 50 1.64 17.30 8.79
C THR A 50 1.85 18.46 7.81
N GLY A 51 1.98 18.14 6.52
CA GLY A 51 2.03 19.14 5.44
C GLY A 51 0.65 19.71 5.10
N ALA A 52 -0.41 18.90 5.25
CA ALA A 52 -1.79 19.28 5.02
C ALA A 52 -2.73 18.35 5.80
N SER A 53 -3.68 18.92 6.55
CA SER A 53 -4.72 18.17 7.27
C SER A 53 -5.82 19.14 7.69
N PRO A 54 -7.08 18.68 7.81
CA PRO A 54 -8.11 19.45 8.49
C PRO A 54 -7.66 19.87 9.90
N ALA A 55 -7.95 21.12 10.27
CA ALA A 55 -7.63 21.66 11.59
C ALA A 55 -8.31 20.87 12.72
N THR A 56 -9.50 20.34 12.47
CA THR A 56 -10.23 19.48 13.41
C THR A 56 -9.44 18.21 13.74
N SER A 57 -8.88 17.52 12.74
CA SER A 57 -8.03 16.34 12.97
C SER A 57 -6.77 16.69 13.75
N ILE A 58 -6.11 17.82 13.45
CA ILE A 58 -4.90 18.26 14.15
C ILE A 58 -5.18 18.54 15.65
N LYS A 59 -6.37 19.04 15.97
CA LYS A 59 -6.71 19.48 17.34
C LYS A 59 -7.42 18.41 18.16
N TYR A 60 -8.14 17.49 17.53
CA TYR A 60 -9.10 16.62 18.22
C TYR A 60 -8.94 15.13 17.93
N ALA A 61 -8.00 14.71 17.07
CA ALA A 61 -7.76 13.30 16.78
C ALA A 61 -6.42 12.81 17.35
N GLY A 62 -6.44 11.62 17.99
CA GLY A 62 -5.27 10.97 18.59
C GLY A 62 -5.05 11.35 20.06
N LEU A 63 -4.17 10.59 20.72
CA LEU A 63 -3.76 10.79 22.11
C LEU A 63 -2.24 11.06 22.24
N PRO A 64 -1.76 11.49 23.42
CA PRO A 64 -0.33 11.57 23.73
C PRO A 64 0.38 10.23 23.50
N TRP A 65 1.61 10.28 22.97
CA TRP A 65 2.38 9.06 22.72
C TRP A 65 2.74 8.35 24.02
N GLU A 66 2.86 9.07 25.14
CA GLU A 66 3.13 8.53 26.47
C GLU A 66 2.10 7.47 26.86
N MET A 67 0.82 7.74 26.57
CA MET A 67 -0.28 6.81 26.83
C MET A 67 -0.20 5.59 25.90
N GLY A 68 -0.17 5.82 24.59
CA GLY A 68 -0.21 4.73 23.61
C GLY A 68 1.04 3.85 23.63
N LEU A 69 2.23 4.45 23.85
CA LEU A 69 3.50 3.74 23.92
C LEU A 69 3.53 2.82 25.14
N THR A 70 3.13 3.34 26.29
CA THR A 70 3.09 2.57 27.53
C THR A 70 2.06 1.46 27.45
N GLU A 71 0.85 1.73 26.94
CA GLU A 71 -0.18 0.70 26.72
C GLU A 71 0.34 -0.41 25.80
N ALA A 72 0.97 -0.05 24.68
CA ALA A 72 1.58 -1.02 23.78
C ALA A 72 2.68 -1.84 24.45
N HIS A 73 3.57 -1.20 25.21
CA HIS A 73 4.64 -1.86 25.95
C HIS A 73 4.07 -2.87 26.95
N GLN A 74 3.11 -2.44 27.77
CA GLN A 74 2.48 -3.25 28.80
C GLN A 74 1.69 -4.44 28.21
N VAL A 75 0.84 -4.21 27.21
CA VAL A 75 0.03 -5.27 26.59
C VAL A 75 0.91 -6.29 25.87
N LEU A 76 1.95 -5.85 25.17
CA LEU A 76 2.90 -6.77 24.53
C LEU A 76 3.66 -7.60 25.58
N ALA A 77 4.03 -7.01 26.71
CA ALA A 77 4.70 -7.71 27.80
C ALA A 77 3.78 -8.76 28.44
N MET A 78 2.55 -8.38 28.78
CA MET A 78 1.53 -9.30 29.34
C MET A 78 1.27 -10.52 28.45
N ASN A 79 1.42 -10.37 27.12
CA ASN A 79 1.18 -11.43 26.16
C ASN A 79 2.44 -12.22 25.75
N ASN A 80 3.61 -11.96 26.34
CA ASN A 80 4.90 -12.54 25.93
C ASN A 80 5.20 -12.32 24.43
N LEU A 81 4.92 -11.11 23.95
CA LEU A 81 5.15 -10.68 22.57
C LEU A 81 6.15 -9.52 22.46
N ARG A 82 6.54 -8.90 23.58
CA ARG A 82 7.38 -7.69 23.60
C ARG A 82 8.80 -7.94 23.07
N ASP A 83 9.29 -9.16 23.17
CA ASP A 83 10.56 -9.64 22.63
C ASP A 83 10.52 -9.93 21.12
N ARG A 84 9.35 -9.87 20.48
CA ARG A 84 9.19 -10.13 19.03
C ARG A 84 9.24 -8.88 18.17
N VAL A 85 9.03 -7.71 18.76
CA VAL A 85 8.92 -6.44 18.03
C VAL A 85 9.77 -5.36 18.66
N THR A 86 10.28 -4.46 17.84
CA THR A 86 10.89 -3.21 18.28
C THR A 86 9.80 -2.15 18.43
N LEU A 87 9.74 -1.47 19.57
CA LEU A 87 8.83 -0.32 19.72
C LEU A 87 9.54 0.97 19.32
N ARG A 88 8.92 1.71 18.41
CA ARG A 88 9.36 3.04 17.99
C ARG A 88 8.31 4.06 18.43
N THR A 89 8.73 5.28 18.75
CA THR A 89 7.78 6.38 19.01
C THR A 89 8.17 7.66 18.27
N ASP A 90 7.17 8.44 17.87
CA ASP A 90 7.32 9.81 17.40
C ASP A 90 6.17 10.69 17.93
N GLY A 91 6.30 12.00 17.80
CA GLY A 91 5.28 12.94 18.27
C GLY A 91 5.87 14.07 19.11
N GLY A 92 6.46 15.06 18.45
CA GLY A 92 6.93 16.27 19.13
C GLY A 92 8.12 16.07 20.07
N LEU A 93 8.91 15.01 19.88
CA LEU A 93 10.19 14.80 20.58
C LEU A 93 11.17 15.91 20.17
N ARG A 94 11.60 16.73 21.14
CA ARG A 94 12.40 17.95 20.92
C ARG A 94 13.75 17.95 21.63
N THR A 95 13.94 17.06 22.59
CA THR A 95 15.11 17.08 23.50
C THR A 95 15.63 15.67 23.77
N GLY A 96 16.86 15.58 24.28
CA GLY A 96 17.41 14.34 24.82
C GLY A 96 16.59 13.81 26.01
N ARG A 97 16.01 14.69 26.83
CA ARG A 97 15.07 14.29 27.89
C ARG A 97 13.85 13.55 27.33
N ASP A 98 13.25 14.03 26.26
CA ASP A 98 12.08 13.37 25.66
C ASP A 98 12.41 11.95 25.19
N ILE A 99 13.62 11.75 24.64
CA ILE A 99 14.13 10.42 24.27
C ILE A 99 14.27 9.52 25.50
N VAL A 100 14.87 10.01 26.58
CA VAL A 100 15.06 9.24 27.81
C VAL A 100 13.71 8.85 28.44
N MET A 101 12.74 9.77 28.45
CA MET A 101 11.37 9.50 28.91
C MET A 101 10.71 8.41 28.05
N ALA A 102 10.79 8.53 26.72
CA ALA A 102 10.27 7.52 25.81
C ALA A 102 10.94 6.16 26.00
N ALA A 103 12.25 6.13 26.28
CA ALA A 103 12.98 4.90 26.59
C ALA A 103 12.41 4.23 27.84
N MET A 104 12.28 4.97 28.94
CA MET A 104 11.72 4.46 30.20
C MET A 104 10.27 3.95 30.04
N MET A 105 9.49 4.56 29.15
CA MET A 105 8.14 4.11 28.78
C MET A 105 8.11 2.92 27.80
N GLY A 106 9.27 2.44 27.34
CA GLY A 106 9.41 1.19 26.60
C GLY A 106 9.75 1.33 25.11
N ALA A 107 10.06 2.53 24.59
CA ALA A 107 10.54 2.69 23.22
C ALA A 107 12.03 2.34 23.08
N GLU A 108 12.38 1.75 21.94
CA GLU A 108 13.75 1.40 21.53
C GLU A 108 14.28 2.33 20.42
N GLU A 109 13.39 2.98 19.68
CA GLU A 109 13.71 3.87 18.56
C GLU A 109 12.84 5.15 18.59
N TYR A 110 13.39 6.26 18.10
CA TYR A 110 12.79 7.59 18.26
C TYR A 110 12.74 8.35 16.92
N GLY A 111 11.54 8.76 16.50
CA GLY A 111 11.32 9.47 15.24
C GLY A 111 11.32 10.99 15.43
N ILE A 112 12.24 11.67 14.72
CA ILE A 112 12.40 13.13 14.78
C ILE A 112 12.05 13.75 13.41
N GLY A 113 10.86 14.35 13.31
CA GLY A 113 10.38 15.01 12.09
C GLY A 113 10.54 16.53 12.12
N THR A 114 9.65 17.21 12.84
CA THR A 114 9.58 18.68 12.86
C THR A 114 10.86 19.35 13.32
N ALA A 115 11.56 18.83 14.33
CA ALA A 115 12.83 19.41 14.77
C ALA A 115 13.91 19.31 13.68
N ALA A 116 13.94 18.22 12.90
CA ALA A 116 14.81 18.09 11.75
C ALA A 116 14.45 19.11 10.64
N LEU A 117 13.15 19.31 10.38
CA LEU A 117 12.70 20.37 9.46
C LEU A 117 13.13 21.78 9.92
N ILE A 118 13.07 22.05 11.23
CA ILE A 118 13.53 23.32 11.83
C ILE A 118 15.03 23.49 11.67
N ALA A 119 15.82 22.44 11.94
CA ALA A 119 17.26 22.45 11.71
C ALA A 119 17.61 22.72 10.23
N MET A 120 16.76 22.25 9.29
CA MET A 120 16.89 22.55 7.87
C MET A 120 16.39 23.94 7.46
N GLY A 121 15.80 24.72 8.38
CA GLY A 121 15.40 26.12 8.14
C GLY A 121 13.91 26.40 8.25
N CYS A 122 13.07 25.43 8.63
CA CYS A 122 11.66 25.70 8.90
C CYS A 122 11.49 26.71 10.04
N ILE A 123 10.78 27.80 9.76
CA ILE A 123 10.47 28.88 10.72
C ILE A 123 9.06 28.77 11.32
N MET A 124 8.41 27.61 11.19
CA MET A 124 7.11 27.31 11.79
C MET A 124 5.94 28.24 11.41
N VAL A 125 5.94 28.76 10.17
CA VAL A 125 4.90 29.67 9.65
C VAL A 125 3.56 28.98 9.29
N ARG A 126 3.53 27.64 9.24
CA ARG A 126 2.30 26.81 9.03
C ARG A 126 1.56 27.05 7.69
N GLN A 127 2.32 27.25 6.62
CA GLN A 127 1.81 27.42 5.25
C GLN A 127 2.21 26.26 4.31
N CYS A 128 2.48 25.08 4.87
CA CYS A 128 2.97 23.92 4.12
C CYS A 128 2.00 23.50 3.00
N GLN A 129 0.70 23.53 3.30
CA GLN A 129 -0.38 23.19 2.37
C GLN A 129 -0.59 24.23 1.25
N SER A 130 -0.06 25.44 1.42
CA SER A 130 -0.32 26.57 0.51
C SER A 130 0.68 26.64 -0.64
N ASN A 131 1.67 25.75 -0.69
CA ASN A 131 2.78 25.80 -1.64
C ASN A 131 3.64 27.08 -1.56
N THR A 132 3.47 27.91 -0.52
CA THR A 132 4.09 29.23 -0.35
C THR A 132 5.17 29.28 0.73
N CYS A 133 5.85 28.15 1.00
CA CYS A 133 6.87 28.09 2.04
C CYS A 133 7.99 29.14 1.82
N PRO A 134 8.20 30.10 2.72
CA PRO A 134 9.11 31.23 2.50
C PRO A 134 10.59 30.85 2.48
N VAL A 135 10.90 29.64 2.95
CA VAL A 135 12.26 29.11 3.17
C VAL A 135 12.53 27.84 2.34
N GLY A 136 11.67 27.53 1.36
CA GLY A 136 11.91 26.43 0.42
C GLY A 136 11.81 25.02 1.00
N VAL A 137 11.25 24.84 2.21
CA VAL A 137 11.16 23.51 2.86
C VAL A 137 9.98 22.69 2.32
N CYS A 138 8.76 23.22 2.38
CA CYS A 138 7.53 22.53 1.96
C CYS A 138 6.87 23.28 0.79
N THR A 139 7.48 23.23 -0.40
CA THR A 139 6.96 23.87 -1.62
C THR A 139 7.52 23.19 -2.86
N GLN A 140 6.73 23.13 -3.92
CA GLN A 140 7.10 22.66 -5.24
C GLN A 140 7.41 23.82 -6.21
N ASP A 141 7.15 25.08 -5.82
CA ASP A 141 7.50 26.26 -6.62
C ASP A 141 9.03 26.39 -6.74
N PRO A 142 9.61 26.34 -7.97
CA PRO A 142 11.04 26.48 -8.18
C PRO A 142 11.66 27.73 -7.53
N ARG A 143 10.98 28.88 -7.61
CA ARG A 143 11.48 30.16 -7.07
C ARG A 143 11.56 30.16 -5.54
N LEU A 144 10.67 29.42 -4.89
CA LEU A 144 10.69 29.28 -3.43
C LEU A 144 11.67 28.21 -2.98
N ARG A 145 11.84 27.13 -3.77
CA ARG A 145 12.84 26.08 -3.51
C ARG A 145 14.27 26.61 -3.55
N GLU A 146 14.56 27.60 -4.40
CA GLU A 146 15.85 28.31 -4.42
C GLU A 146 16.22 28.97 -3.08
N LYS A 147 15.23 29.24 -2.21
CA LYS A 147 15.45 29.81 -0.86
C LYS A 147 15.84 28.77 0.19
N PHE A 148 15.86 27.48 -0.15
CA PHE A 148 16.22 26.42 0.78
C PHE A 148 17.70 26.48 1.14
N THR A 149 17.99 26.61 2.43
CA THR A 149 19.38 26.68 2.97
C THR A 149 19.70 25.53 3.94
N GLY A 150 18.86 24.49 3.98
CA GLY A 150 19.11 23.32 4.80
C GLY A 150 20.30 22.50 4.29
N SER A 151 20.98 21.81 5.19
CA SER A 151 22.09 20.91 4.84
C SER A 151 22.04 19.65 5.69
N ALA A 152 22.68 18.58 5.20
CA ALA A 152 22.84 17.34 5.95
C ALA A 152 23.58 17.59 7.28
N ASP A 153 24.61 18.45 7.28
CA ASP A 153 25.39 18.78 8.49
C ASP A 153 24.53 19.38 9.60
N LYS A 154 23.55 20.23 9.25
CA LYS A 154 22.62 20.80 10.25
C LYS A 154 21.80 19.71 10.94
N VAL A 155 21.37 18.69 10.19
CA VAL A 155 20.64 17.53 10.74
C VAL A 155 21.58 16.64 11.57
N VAL A 156 22.80 16.39 11.10
CA VAL A 156 23.82 15.63 11.85
C VAL A 156 24.11 16.31 13.19
N ASN A 157 24.29 17.63 13.20
CA ASN A 157 24.51 18.40 14.42
C ASN A 157 23.33 18.30 15.39
N LEU A 158 22.08 18.43 14.89
CA LEU A 158 20.88 18.23 15.70
C LEU A 158 20.89 16.86 16.41
N ILE A 159 21.08 15.78 15.65
CA ILE A 159 21.08 14.42 16.21
C ILE A 159 22.26 14.21 17.16
N THR A 160 23.41 14.82 16.88
CA THR A 160 24.59 14.79 17.76
C THR A 160 24.31 15.45 19.10
N PHE A 161 23.61 16.61 19.11
CA PHE A 161 23.22 17.29 20.34
C PHE A 161 22.20 16.48 21.15
N TYR A 162 21.19 15.87 20.50
CA TYR A 162 20.27 14.96 21.18
C TYR A 162 21.02 13.80 21.82
N ALA A 163 21.94 13.17 21.08
CA ALA A 163 22.72 12.05 21.59
C ALA A 163 23.62 12.46 22.77
N GLN A 164 24.21 13.66 22.73
CA GLN A 164 24.99 14.21 23.86
C GLN A 164 24.11 14.44 25.08
N GLU A 165 22.96 15.09 24.93
CA GLU A 165 22.04 15.34 26.04
C GLU A 165 21.52 14.02 26.65
N VAL A 166 21.21 13.02 25.83
CA VAL A 166 20.86 11.67 26.30
C VAL A 166 21.98 11.08 27.16
N ARG A 167 23.24 11.13 26.71
CA ARG A 167 24.39 10.62 27.49
C ARG A 167 24.54 11.34 28.82
N GLU A 168 24.36 12.67 28.84
CA GLU A 168 24.43 13.47 30.05
C GLU A 168 23.34 13.09 31.06
N ILE A 169 22.11 12.87 30.59
CA ILE A 169 21.00 12.43 31.44
C ILE A 169 21.25 11.02 31.97
N LEU A 170 21.68 10.08 31.11
CA LEU A 170 22.03 8.72 31.52
C LEU A 170 23.10 8.72 32.63
N ALA A 171 24.15 9.53 32.46
CA ALA A 171 25.19 9.68 33.49
C ALA A 171 24.64 10.22 34.82
N ARG A 172 23.71 11.18 34.78
CA ARG A 172 23.08 11.75 35.99
C ARG A 172 22.25 10.73 36.77
N ILE A 173 21.61 9.78 36.08
CA ILE A 173 20.80 8.72 36.70
C ILE A 173 21.61 7.44 36.97
N GLY A 174 22.92 7.43 36.66
CA GLY A 174 23.81 6.30 36.91
C GLY A 174 23.72 5.16 35.89
N ALA A 175 23.06 5.36 34.73
CA ALA A 175 22.97 4.38 33.65
C ALA A 175 24.11 4.55 32.64
N ARG A 176 24.64 3.44 32.11
CA ARG A 176 25.76 3.48 31.13
C ARG A 176 25.29 3.42 29.69
N SER A 177 24.04 3.02 29.44
CA SER A 177 23.46 2.92 28.10
C SER A 177 21.94 3.09 28.11
N LEU A 178 21.36 3.41 26.96
CA LEU A 178 19.90 3.43 26.81
C LEU A 178 19.29 2.05 27.13
N GLY A 179 19.97 0.95 26.78
CA GLY A 179 19.47 -0.40 27.01
C GLY A 179 19.19 -0.73 28.48
N GLU A 180 19.89 -0.07 29.42
CA GLU A 180 19.69 -0.27 30.87
C GLU A 180 18.41 0.38 31.39
N ILE A 181 17.81 1.32 30.64
CA ILE A 181 16.65 2.10 31.08
C ILE A 181 15.39 1.83 30.28
N ILE A 182 15.45 1.02 29.21
CA ILE A 182 14.26 0.75 28.39
C ILE A 182 13.21 -0.01 29.22
N GLY A 183 12.01 0.56 29.31
CA GLY A 183 10.90 0.00 30.10
C GLY A 183 11.05 0.16 31.62
N ARG A 184 12.07 0.89 32.10
CA ARG A 184 12.28 1.18 33.53
C ARG A 184 11.41 2.35 33.99
N ALA A 185 10.09 2.12 33.98
CA ALA A 185 9.10 3.09 34.44
C ALA A 185 9.26 3.43 35.93
N ASP A 186 9.90 2.57 36.72
CA ASP A 186 10.26 2.80 38.13
C ASP A 186 11.25 3.96 38.35
N LEU A 187 11.96 4.38 37.29
CA LEU A 187 12.83 5.57 37.33
C LEU A 187 12.06 6.88 37.17
N LEU A 188 10.75 6.80 36.90
CA LEU A 188 9.86 7.94 36.72
C LEU A 188 8.96 8.10 37.94
N SER A 189 8.80 9.33 38.40
CA SER A 189 7.81 9.68 39.43
C SER A 189 7.03 10.92 39.01
N GLN A 190 5.73 10.88 39.27
CA GLN A 190 4.88 12.04 39.13
C GLN A 190 5.21 13.04 40.24
N VAL A 191 5.58 14.25 39.84
CA VAL A 191 5.84 15.35 40.77
C VAL A 191 4.62 16.28 40.76
N SER A 192 3.93 16.41 41.89
CA SER A 192 2.88 17.41 42.04
C SER A 192 3.50 18.79 42.28
N ARG A 193 3.28 19.72 41.34
CA ARG A 193 3.79 21.11 41.37
C ARG A 193 2.73 22.13 40.91
N GLY A 194 1.44 21.77 40.99
CA GLY A 194 0.32 22.53 40.41
C GLY A 194 -0.45 23.44 41.38
N SER A 195 -1.38 24.21 40.82
CA SER A 195 -2.46 24.87 41.56
C SER A 195 -3.55 23.85 41.93
N ALA A 196 -4.28 24.08 43.02
CA ALA A 196 -5.31 23.17 43.55
C ALA A 196 -6.46 22.81 42.58
N HIS A 197 -6.49 23.39 41.38
CA HIS A 197 -7.49 23.12 40.33
C HIS A 197 -6.96 22.16 39.23
N LEU A 198 -5.67 21.80 39.30
CA LEU A 198 -5.00 20.81 38.43
C LEU A 198 -4.73 19.48 39.16
N ASP A 199 -5.13 19.38 40.42
CA ASP A 199 -5.08 18.17 41.25
C ASP A 199 -6.16 17.18 40.75
N ASP A 200 -5.89 15.97 40.28
CA ASP A 200 -4.66 15.21 40.14
C ASP A 200 -4.84 14.30 38.92
N LEU A 201 -4.09 14.52 37.83
CA LEU A 201 -4.02 13.50 36.79
C LEU A 201 -3.40 12.25 37.41
N ASP A 202 -4.11 11.13 37.38
CA ASP A 202 -3.54 9.85 37.78
C ASP A 202 -2.61 9.33 36.68
N LEU A 203 -1.30 9.52 36.85
CA LEU A 203 -0.30 8.98 35.92
C LEU A 203 0.11 7.55 36.28
N ASN A 204 -0.43 6.94 37.35
CA ASN A 204 -0.08 5.57 37.73
C ASN A 204 -0.24 4.57 36.58
N PRO A 205 -1.29 4.62 35.73
CA PRO A 205 -1.40 3.72 34.58
C PRO A 205 -0.18 3.74 33.65
N LEU A 206 0.53 4.88 33.56
CA LEU A 206 1.74 5.02 32.75
C LEU A 206 3.01 4.52 33.46
N LEU A 207 2.98 4.38 34.77
CA LEU A 207 4.15 4.06 35.60
C LEU A 207 4.15 2.59 36.06
N ILE A 208 3.07 1.85 35.82
CA ILE A 208 2.98 0.43 36.15
C ILE A 208 3.96 -0.37 35.30
N THR A 209 4.81 -1.14 36.00
CA THR A 209 5.64 -2.18 35.40
C THR A 209 4.86 -3.49 35.42
N VAL A 210 4.78 -4.17 34.29
CA VAL A 210 4.05 -5.44 34.15
C VAL A 210 4.88 -6.61 34.69
N ASP A 211 4.21 -7.57 35.33
CA ASP A 211 4.82 -8.84 35.71
C ASP A 211 5.46 -9.54 34.51
N GLY A 212 6.75 -9.89 34.65
CA GLY A 212 7.53 -10.49 33.56
C GLY A 212 8.32 -9.48 32.71
N ALA A 213 8.22 -8.16 32.97
CA ALA A 213 9.07 -7.16 32.30
C ALA A 213 10.58 -7.45 32.46
N HIS A 214 10.99 -7.99 33.61
CA HIS A 214 12.36 -8.42 33.89
C HIS A 214 12.86 -9.58 33.00
N ARG A 215 11.96 -10.28 32.30
CA ARG A 215 12.30 -11.39 31.38
C ARG A 215 12.46 -10.92 29.94
N ILE A 216 12.08 -9.66 29.64
CA ILE A 216 12.16 -9.12 28.29
C ILE A 216 13.63 -8.94 27.92
N THR A 217 14.04 -9.57 26.83
CA THR A 217 15.37 -9.31 26.24
C THR A 217 15.21 -8.32 25.09
N TYR A 218 15.75 -7.12 25.30
CA TYR A 218 15.84 -6.11 24.24
C TYR A 218 17.05 -6.41 23.36
N ASP A 219 16.80 -6.65 22.07
CA ASP A 219 17.83 -6.92 21.08
C ASP A 219 17.70 -5.90 19.95
N ARG A 220 18.70 -5.02 19.84
CA ARG A 220 18.75 -3.96 18.84
C ARG A 220 19.07 -4.51 17.44
N ASP A 221 19.79 -5.62 17.39
CA ASP A 221 20.22 -6.27 16.15
C ASP A 221 19.30 -7.44 15.76
N ARG A 222 18.13 -7.53 16.43
CA ARG A 222 17.15 -8.60 16.25
C ARG A 222 16.89 -8.86 14.76
N PRO A 223 16.98 -10.11 14.29
CA PRO A 223 16.62 -10.44 12.92
C PRO A 223 15.14 -10.16 12.70
N ARG A 224 14.74 -10.02 11.44
CA ARG A 224 13.31 -9.93 11.11
C ARG A 224 12.59 -11.21 11.56
N ASN A 225 11.32 -11.08 11.91
CA ASN A 225 10.39 -12.19 12.08
C ASN A 225 10.22 -12.90 10.72
N VAL A 226 10.68 -14.14 10.64
CA VAL A 226 10.54 -14.97 9.44
C VAL A 226 9.08 -15.31 9.16
N VAL A 227 8.75 -15.48 7.89
CA VAL A 227 7.44 -15.92 7.41
C VAL A 227 7.61 -17.21 6.61
N PRO A 228 6.60 -18.09 6.58
CA PRO A 228 6.66 -19.32 5.78
C PRO A 228 6.89 -19.03 4.30
N ASP A 229 7.57 -19.94 3.62
CA ASP A 229 7.66 -19.90 2.16
C ASP A 229 6.29 -20.13 1.51
N THR A 230 6.23 -19.86 0.21
CA THR A 230 5.09 -20.14 -0.67
C THR A 230 5.58 -20.98 -1.84
N LEU A 231 4.70 -21.28 -2.80
CA LEU A 231 5.02 -22.00 -4.03
C LEU A 231 6.24 -21.41 -4.77
N ASP A 232 6.49 -20.11 -4.60
CA ASP A 232 7.65 -19.43 -5.16
C ASP A 232 9.00 -20.02 -4.75
N ALA A 233 9.12 -20.69 -3.60
CA ALA A 233 10.36 -21.38 -3.26
C ALA A 233 10.68 -22.47 -4.30
N ASP A 234 9.65 -23.21 -4.73
CA ASP A 234 9.75 -24.22 -5.77
C ASP A 234 9.90 -23.57 -7.15
N ILE A 235 9.12 -22.53 -7.46
CA ILE A 235 9.23 -21.79 -8.73
C ILE A 235 10.65 -21.24 -8.93
N VAL A 236 11.24 -20.61 -7.92
CA VAL A 236 12.59 -20.04 -8.01
C VAL A 236 13.64 -21.12 -8.21
N LYS A 237 13.48 -22.27 -7.53
CA LYS A 237 14.39 -23.42 -7.70
C LYS A 237 14.30 -23.99 -9.11
N ASP A 238 13.08 -24.20 -9.61
CA ASP A 238 12.86 -24.80 -10.93
C ASP A 238 13.15 -23.82 -12.07
N ALA A 239 13.06 -22.51 -11.82
CA ALA A 239 13.42 -21.44 -12.75
C ALA A 239 14.90 -21.04 -12.70
N ALA A 240 15.80 -21.88 -12.16
CA ALA A 240 17.23 -21.57 -12.04
C ALA A 240 17.86 -21.15 -13.38
N ARG A 241 17.59 -21.88 -14.48
CA ARG A 241 18.10 -21.54 -15.82
C ARG A 241 17.59 -20.19 -16.33
N PHE A 242 16.35 -19.82 -16.03
CA PHE A 242 15.84 -18.49 -16.33
C PHE A 242 16.58 -17.41 -15.53
N LEU A 243 16.79 -17.62 -14.24
CA LEU A 243 17.42 -16.63 -13.36
C LEU A 243 18.94 -16.49 -13.56
N GLU A 244 19.61 -17.57 -13.98
CA GLU A 244 21.06 -17.64 -14.16
C GLU A 244 21.46 -17.29 -15.60
N ASP A 245 20.82 -17.94 -16.58
CA ASP A 245 21.20 -17.89 -18.00
C ASP A 245 20.27 -17.01 -18.85
N GLY A 246 19.11 -16.60 -18.31
CA GLY A 246 18.12 -15.80 -19.04
C GLY A 246 17.27 -16.62 -20.02
N GLU A 247 17.18 -17.94 -19.84
CA GLU A 247 16.36 -18.81 -20.69
C GLU A 247 14.86 -18.53 -20.57
N LYS A 248 14.12 -18.63 -21.68
CA LYS A 248 12.65 -18.61 -21.66
C LYS A 248 12.13 -19.94 -21.10
N MET A 249 11.27 -19.89 -20.08
CA MET A 249 10.82 -21.09 -19.36
C MET A 249 9.31 -21.12 -19.14
N GLN A 250 8.76 -22.34 -19.09
CA GLN A 250 7.39 -22.60 -18.70
C GLN A 250 7.36 -23.65 -17.58
N LEU A 251 6.64 -23.36 -16.50
CA LEU A 251 6.45 -24.23 -15.35
C LEU A 251 4.97 -24.50 -15.11
N SER A 252 4.62 -25.56 -14.39
CA SER A 252 3.23 -25.95 -14.14
C SER A 252 3.04 -26.55 -12.75
N TYR A 253 2.04 -26.07 -12.01
CA TYR A 253 1.78 -26.47 -10.62
C TYR A 253 0.28 -26.58 -10.32
N ALA A 254 -0.07 -27.43 -9.36
CA ALA A 254 -1.40 -27.42 -8.74
C ALA A 254 -1.42 -26.41 -7.60
N VAL A 255 -2.51 -25.66 -7.44
CA VAL A 255 -2.67 -24.63 -6.41
C VAL A 255 -3.95 -24.80 -5.59
N GLN A 256 -3.88 -24.31 -4.36
CA GLN A 256 -4.98 -24.28 -3.40
C GLN A 256 -5.02 -22.90 -2.74
N ASN A 257 -6.15 -22.53 -2.16
CA ASN A 257 -6.37 -21.22 -1.54
C ASN A 257 -5.38 -20.89 -0.38
N THR A 258 -4.66 -21.89 0.13
CA THR A 258 -3.59 -21.74 1.13
C THR A 258 -2.27 -21.21 0.54
N HIS A 259 -2.05 -21.41 -0.76
CA HIS A 259 -0.89 -20.88 -1.50
C HIS A 259 -1.15 -19.41 -1.83
N ARG A 260 -0.56 -18.54 -1.02
CA ARG A 260 -0.74 -17.09 -1.09
C ARG A 260 0.46 -16.43 -1.77
N THR A 261 0.23 -15.28 -2.38
CA THR A 261 1.31 -14.40 -2.84
C THR A 261 2.21 -15.06 -3.89
N ILE A 262 1.62 -15.92 -4.73
CA ILE A 262 2.34 -16.66 -5.77
C ILE A 262 2.87 -15.68 -6.83
N GLY A 263 4.13 -15.85 -7.22
CA GLY A 263 4.87 -15.03 -8.18
C GLY A 263 5.59 -13.83 -7.58
N THR A 264 5.31 -13.44 -6.35
CA THR A 264 5.88 -12.23 -5.74
C THR A 264 7.35 -12.39 -5.35
N ARG A 265 7.75 -13.55 -4.80
CA ARG A 265 9.16 -13.80 -4.49
C ARG A 265 9.93 -14.01 -5.79
N THR A 266 9.36 -14.70 -6.77
CA THR A 266 9.89 -14.83 -8.12
C THR A 266 10.15 -13.47 -8.74
N SER A 267 9.19 -12.53 -8.62
CA SER A 267 9.35 -11.13 -9.02
C SER A 267 10.54 -10.45 -8.33
N SER A 268 10.74 -10.67 -7.02
CA SER A 268 11.92 -10.17 -6.29
C SER A 268 13.24 -10.61 -6.94
N HIS A 269 13.33 -11.87 -7.34
CA HIS A 269 14.51 -12.42 -8.00
C HIS A 269 14.70 -11.81 -9.40
N ILE A 270 13.62 -11.67 -10.18
CA ILE A 270 13.65 -11.01 -11.50
C ILE A 270 14.19 -9.58 -11.37
N VAL A 271 13.61 -8.79 -10.46
CA VAL A 271 14.02 -7.39 -10.29
C VAL A 271 15.45 -7.28 -9.78
N LYS A 272 15.88 -8.17 -8.86
CA LYS A 272 17.25 -8.16 -8.36
C LYS A 272 18.27 -8.51 -9.44
N ARG A 273 17.90 -9.37 -10.39
CA ARG A 273 18.81 -9.87 -11.43
C ARG A 273 18.81 -9.02 -12.69
N PHE A 274 17.63 -8.64 -13.17
CA PHE A 274 17.42 -8.00 -14.46
C PHE A 274 16.93 -6.55 -14.33
N GLY A 275 16.44 -6.14 -13.17
CA GLY A 275 15.85 -4.81 -12.95
C GLY A 275 14.41 -4.69 -13.48
N MET A 276 13.77 -3.56 -13.17
CA MET A 276 12.40 -3.25 -13.64
C MET A 276 12.35 -2.86 -15.13
N ARG A 277 13.44 -2.27 -15.67
CA ARG A 277 13.54 -1.87 -17.08
C ARG A 277 14.37 -2.87 -17.85
N ASN A 278 14.02 -4.15 -17.70
CA ASN A 278 14.72 -5.25 -18.37
C ASN A 278 14.25 -5.42 -19.82
N SER A 279 14.96 -6.27 -20.57
CA SER A 279 14.65 -6.60 -21.97
C SER A 279 14.00 -7.98 -22.12
N LEU A 280 13.42 -8.53 -21.05
CA LEU A 280 12.71 -9.81 -21.11
C LEU A 280 11.46 -9.67 -21.98
N GLN A 281 11.11 -10.74 -22.70
CA GLN A 281 9.81 -10.83 -23.37
C GLN A 281 8.70 -10.86 -22.32
N ARG A 282 7.47 -10.44 -22.67
CA ARG A 282 6.35 -10.36 -21.70
C ARG A 282 6.06 -11.68 -20.96
N ASP A 283 6.26 -12.80 -21.65
CA ASP A 283 5.98 -14.17 -21.20
C ASP A 283 7.26 -15.01 -20.99
N HIS A 284 8.40 -14.35 -20.73
CA HIS A 284 9.71 -15.00 -20.64
C HIS A 284 9.78 -16.10 -19.57
N LEU A 285 9.13 -15.90 -18.44
CA LEU A 285 8.85 -16.94 -17.45
C LEU A 285 7.33 -17.09 -17.31
N THR A 286 6.80 -18.20 -17.78
CA THR A 286 5.37 -18.53 -17.67
C THR A 286 5.14 -19.60 -16.61
N VAL A 287 4.31 -19.30 -15.62
CA VAL A 287 3.91 -20.26 -14.58
C VAL A 287 2.42 -20.55 -14.74
N LYS A 288 2.09 -21.79 -15.10
CA LYS A 288 0.72 -22.27 -15.21
C LYS A 288 0.28 -22.90 -13.90
N LEU A 289 -0.90 -22.53 -13.43
CA LEU A 289 -1.44 -22.91 -12.14
C LEU A 289 -2.82 -23.53 -12.35
N GLN A 290 -3.09 -24.67 -11.73
CA GLN A 290 -4.39 -25.35 -11.80
C GLN A 290 -5.02 -25.45 -10.40
N GLY A 291 -6.23 -24.91 -10.25
CA GLY A 291 -6.95 -24.88 -8.97
C GLY A 291 -7.31 -23.46 -8.52
N SER A 292 -7.47 -23.26 -7.22
CA SER A 292 -7.84 -21.96 -6.63
C SER A 292 -6.60 -21.28 -6.05
N ALA A 293 -6.26 -20.08 -6.52
CA ALA A 293 -5.15 -19.31 -5.98
C ALA A 293 -5.57 -18.56 -4.70
N GLY A 294 -4.71 -18.58 -3.68
CA GLY A 294 -4.91 -17.81 -2.47
C GLY A 294 -4.77 -16.29 -2.69
N GLN A 295 -4.88 -15.54 -1.59
CA GLN A 295 -4.78 -14.08 -1.63
C GLN A 295 -3.47 -13.59 -2.27
N SER A 296 -3.52 -12.45 -2.94
CA SER A 296 -2.36 -11.73 -3.49
C SER A 296 -1.61 -12.47 -4.62
N LEU A 297 -2.31 -13.30 -5.40
CA LEU A 297 -1.78 -13.88 -6.64
C LEU A 297 -1.14 -12.79 -7.51
N GLY A 298 0.12 -12.97 -7.91
CA GLY A 298 0.82 -12.05 -8.80
C GLY A 298 1.08 -10.67 -8.20
N ALA A 299 1.02 -10.53 -6.87
CA ALA A 299 1.32 -9.25 -6.23
C ALA A 299 2.74 -8.79 -6.60
N PHE A 300 2.87 -7.55 -7.06
CA PHE A 300 4.13 -6.96 -7.52
C PHE A 300 4.83 -7.71 -8.66
N ALA A 301 4.10 -8.45 -9.51
CA ALA A 301 4.70 -9.19 -10.62
C ALA A 301 5.42 -8.23 -11.60
N ALA A 302 6.71 -8.50 -11.83
CA ALA A 302 7.62 -7.71 -12.65
C ALA A 302 7.55 -8.10 -14.15
N PRO A 303 8.11 -7.28 -15.05
CA PRO A 303 8.14 -7.58 -16.48
C PRO A 303 8.84 -8.90 -16.76
N GLY A 304 8.23 -9.69 -17.65
CA GLY A 304 8.69 -11.03 -18.03
C GLY A 304 8.10 -12.17 -17.21
N LEU A 305 7.42 -11.88 -16.10
CA LEU A 305 6.66 -12.88 -15.37
C LEU A 305 5.21 -12.94 -15.87
N ARG A 306 4.80 -14.13 -16.30
CA ARG A 306 3.43 -14.46 -16.65
C ARG A 306 2.87 -15.54 -15.73
N LEU A 307 1.71 -15.29 -15.14
CA LEU A 307 0.98 -16.26 -14.32
C LEU A 307 -0.35 -16.58 -15.01
N GLU A 308 -0.63 -17.86 -15.27
CA GLU A 308 -1.89 -18.31 -15.86
C GLU A 308 -2.59 -19.27 -14.89
N VAL A 309 -3.79 -18.91 -14.45
CA VAL A 309 -4.61 -19.74 -13.56
C VAL A 309 -5.76 -20.35 -14.34
N SER A 310 -5.81 -21.68 -14.40
CA SER A 310 -6.99 -22.45 -14.81
C SER A 310 -7.76 -22.87 -13.56
N GLY A 311 -8.80 -22.10 -13.23
CA GLY A 311 -9.51 -22.14 -11.96
C GLY A 311 -10.02 -20.76 -11.56
N ASP A 312 -9.78 -20.38 -10.31
CA ASP A 312 -10.22 -19.10 -9.71
C ASP A 312 -9.13 -18.53 -8.79
N ALA A 313 -9.33 -17.29 -8.33
CA ALA A 313 -8.42 -16.64 -7.39
C ALA A 313 -9.16 -15.79 -6.34
N ASN A 314 -8.59 -15.74 -5.13
CA ASN A 314 -9.11 -14.92 -4.03
C ASN A 314 -8.74 -13.43 -4.18
N ASP A 315 -8.93 -12.64 -3.12
CA ASP A 315 -8.67 -11.19 -3.11
C ASP A 315 -7.23 -10.81 -3.51
N TYR A 316 -7.09 -9.55 -3.96
CA TYR A 316 -5.82 -8.89 -4.24
C TYR A 316 -5.04 -9.46 -5.43
N VAL A 317 -5.72 -10.10 -6.39
CA VAL A 317 -5.10 -10.49 -7.66
C VAL A 317 -4.38 -9.29 -8.27
N ALA A 318 -3.12 -9.49 -8.63
CA ALA A 318 -2.26 -8.49 -9.24
C ALA A 318 -2.12 -7.19 -8.40
N LYS A 319 -2.21 -7.27 -7.08
CA LYS A 319 -1.96 -6.13 -6.18
C LYS A 319 -0.60 -5.50 -6.46
N GLY A 320 -0.57 -4.20 -6.72
CA GLY A 320 0.64 -3.49 -7.09
C GLY A 320 1.34 -4.07 -8.32
N LEU A 321 0.60 -4.59 -9.32
CA LEU A 321 1.17 -5.10 -10.57
C LEU A 321 2.21 -4.12 -11.14
N SER A 322 3.34 -4.64 -11.60
CA SER A 322 4.52 -3.83 -11.93
C SER A 322 5.18 -4.27 -13.25
N GLY A 323 4.38 -4.71 -14.23
CA GLY A 323 4.78 -5.00 -15.60
C GLY A 323 4.62 -6.46 -16.01
N GLY A 324 4.29 -7.35 -15.06
CA GLY A 324 3.95 -8.74 -15.35
C GLY A 324 2.59 -8.91 -16.02
N THR A 325 2.25 -10.15 -16.35
CA THR A 325 0.94 -10.53 -16.90
C THR A 325 0.28 -11.59 -16.01
N VAL A 326 -0.98 -11.36 -15.64
CA VAL A 326 -1.78 -12.33 -14.88
C VAL A 326 -3.02 -12.68 -15.68
N VAL A 327 -3.27 -13.97 -15.87
CA VAL A 327 -4.43 -14.49 -16.59
C VAL A 327 -5.19 -15.43 -15.69
N VAL A 328 -6.50 -15.27 -15.59
CA VAL A 328 -7.38 -16.15 -14.80
C VAL A 328 -8.57 -16.56 -15.66
N ARG A 329 -8.79 -17.87 -15.81
CA ARG A 329 -9.89 -18.41 -16.61
C ARG A 329 -10.42 -19.70 -15.99
N PRO A 330 -11.72 -20.00 -16.16
CA PRO A 330 -12.25 -21.27 -15.65
C PRO A 330 -11.55 -22.46 -16.34
N PRO A 331 -11.55 -23.65 -15.72
CA PRO A 331 -11.13 -24.87 -16.39
C PRO A 331 -11.95 -25.10 -17.66
N MET A 332 -11.36 -25.65 -18.72
CA MET A 332 -12.06 -25.88 -19.99
C MET A 332 -13.31 -26.75 -19.86
N ALA A 333 -13.31 -27.67 -18.89
CA ALA A 333 -14.44 -28.55 -18.61
C ALA A 333 -15.52 -27.92 -17.70
N SER A 334 -15.33 -26.65 -17.27
CA SER A 334 -16.30 -25.96 -16.42
C SER A 334 -17.62 -25.77 -17.18
N PRO A 335 -18.78 -26.15 -16.59
CA PRO A 335 -20.08 -25.87 -17.18
C PRO A 335 -20.54 -24.43 -16.94
N LEU A 336 -19.82 -23.66 -16.13
CA LEU A 336 -20.21 -22.30 -15.74
C LEU A 336 -20.08 -21.33 -16.91
N GLU A 337 -21.05 -20.42 -17.02
CA GLU A 337 -20.92 -19.23 -17.83
C GLU A 337 -20.03 -18.22 -17.11
N ALA A 338 -18.81 -18.02 -17.65
CA ALA A 338 -17.78 -17.20 -17.03
C ALA A 338 -18.29 -15.79 -16.68
N ALA A 339 -18.98 -15.13 -17.62
CA ALA A 339 -19.42 -13.75 -17.48
C ALA A 339 -20.42 -13.51 -16.34
N GLU A 340 -21.15 -14.55 -15.93
CA GLU A 340 -22.14 -14.47 -14.86
C GLU A 340 -21.58 -14.88 -13.48
N ASN A 341 -20.35 -15.39 -13.43
CA ASN A 341 -19.76 -15.96 -12.23
C ASN A 341 -18.52 -15.18 -11.76
N VAL A 342 -18.32 -15.12 -10.44
CA VAL A 342 -17.13 -14.51 -9.85
C VAL A 342 -15.94 -15.44 -10.03
N ILE A 343 -14.83 -14.89 -10.54
CA ILE A 343 -13.58 -15.64 -10.75
C ILE A 343 -12.40 -15.05 -9.99
N ILE A 344 -12.44 -13.74 -9.69
CA ILE A 344 -11.43 -13.05 -8.88
C ILE A 344 -12.10 -12.24 -7.77
N GLY A 345 -11.46 -12.20 -6.60
CA GLY A 345 -12.00 -11.54 -5.41
C GLY A 345 -11.97 -10.00 -5.45
N ASN A 346 -11.81 -9.40 -4.27
CA ASN A 346 -11.87 -7.96 -4.05
C ASN A 346 -10.52 -7.27 -4.22
N THR A 347 -10.55 -5.94 -4.40
CA THR A 347 -9.35 -5.08 -4.34
C THR A 347 -8.25 -5.54 -5.31
N VAL A 348 -8.68 -6.02 -6.47
CA VAL A 348 -7.84 -6.45 -7.58
C VAL A 348 -7.10 -5.25 -8.15
N LEU A 349 -5.84 -5.44 -8.56
CA LEU A 349 -4.97 -4.39 -9.11
C LEU A 349 -4.74 -3.19 -8.16
N TYR A 350 -4.88 -3.39 -6.85
CA TYR A 350 -4.74 -2.30 -5.90
C TYR A 350 -3.40 -1.56 -6.07
N GLY A 351 -3.47 -0.30 -6.49
CA GLY A 351 -2.30 0.56 -6.67
C GLY A 351 -1.38 0.19 -7.83
N ALA A 352 -1.84 -0.60 -8.81
CA ALA A 352 -0.98 -1.13 -9.87
C ALA A 352 -0.21 -0.03 -10.63
N THR A 353 1.05 -0.26 -10.97
CA THR A 353 1.91 0.65 -11.76
C THR A 353 2.51 -0.09 -12.96
N ASP A 354 1.55 -0.57 -13.75
CA ASP A 354 1.57 -1.17 -15.10
C ASP A 354 1.77 -2.70 -15.20
N GLY A 355 1.46 -3.31 -16.35
CA GLY A 355 1.27 -4.74 -16.57
C GLY A 355 -0.15 -5.07 -17.07
N TYR A 356 -0.42 -6.35 -17.33
CA TYR A 356 -1.70 -6.82 -17.88
C TYR A 356 -2.42 -7.80 -16.95
N LEU A 357 -3.74 -7.64 -16.84
CA LEU A 357 -4.63 -8.61 -16.21
C LEU A 357 -5.77 -8.99 -17.16
N PHE A 358 -5.95 -10.29 -17.41
CA PHE A 358 -7.10 -10.80 -18.15
C PHE A 358 -7.83 -11.84 -17.30
N ALA A 359 -9.11 -11.59 -16.99
CA ALA A 359 -9.91 -12.54 -16.23
C ALA A 359 -11.25 -12.84 -16.90
N ALA A 360 -11.44 -14.09 -17.34
CA ALA A 360 -12.71 -14.56 -17.91
C ALA A 360 -13.70 -14.82 -16.78
N GLY A 361 -14.35 -13.75 -16.33
CA GLY A 361 -15.41 -13.76 -15.32
C GLY A 361 -15.44 -12.46 -14.52
N ARG A 362 -16.30 -12.42 -13.51
CA ARG A 362 -16.55 -11.21 -12.70
C ARG A 362 -15.51 -11.04 -11.60
N ALA A 363 -15.16 -9.78 -11.35
CA ALA A 363 -14.39 -9.36 -10.19
C ALA A 363 -15.31 -8.97 -9.01
N GLY A 364 -14.79 -9.05 -7.79
CA GLY A 364 -15.46 -8.55 -6.59
C GLY A 364 -15.47 -7.03 -6.48
N GLU A 365 -15.59 -6.54 -5.24
CA GLU A 365 -15.62 -5.12 -4.90
C GLU A 365 -14.25 -4.45 -5.05
N ARG A 366 -14.26 -3.13 -5.27
CA ARG A 366 -13.05 -2.31 -5.41
C ARG A 366 -12.09 -2.81 -6.47
N PHE A 367 -12.63 -3.34 -7.56
CA PHE A 367 -11.85 -3.70 -8.74
C PHE A 367 -11.08 -2.48 -9.26
N ALA A 368 -9.79 -2.65 -9.57
CA ALA A 368 -8.91 -1.60 -10.08
C ALA A 368 -8.79 -0.36 -9.18
N VAL A 369 -9.02 -0.53 -7.86
CA VAL A 369 -8.88 0.57 -6.90
C VAL A 369 -7.45 1.14 -6.92
N ARG A 370 -7.34 2.45 -7.13
CA ARG A 370 -6.04 3.13 -7.29
C ARG A 370 -5.16 2.60 -8.43
N ASN A 371 -5.73 1.97 -9.46
CA ASN A 371 -4.95 1.62 -10.63
C ASN A 371 -4.26 2.87 -11.20
N SER A 372 -2.95 2.76 -11.44
CA SER A 372 -2.08 3.87 -11.84
C SER A 372 -1.26 3.53 -13.09
N GLY A 373 -1.71 2.55 -13.90
CA GLY A 373 -1.07 2.24 -15.17
C GLY A 373 -1.46 0.92 -15.83
N ALA A 374 -1.95 -0.07 -15.07
CA ALA A 374 -2.21 -1.39 -15.62
C ALA A 374 -3.38 -1.42 -16.61
N LYS A 375 -3.30 -2.35 -17.57
CA LYS A 375 -4.33 -2.64 -18.56
C LYS A 375 -5.07 -3.91 -18.17
N VAL A 376 -6.40 -3.86 -18.13
CA VAL A 376 -7.20 -4.97 -17.62
C VAL A 376 -8.46 -5.21 -18.42
N VAL A 377 -8.83 -6.48 -18.59
CA VAL A 377 -10.12 -6.90 -19.14
C VAL A 377 -10.76 -7.94 -18.22
N VAL A 378 -11.97 -7.63 -17.74
CA VAL A 378 -12.82 -8.49 -16.90
C VAL A 378 -14.24 -8.57 -17.45
N GLU A 379 -15.04 -9.55 -17.05
CA GLU A 379 -16.41 -9.75 -17.57
C GLU A 379 -17.51 -9.19 -16.65
N GLY A 380 -17.12 -8.30 -15.73
CA GLY A 380 -18.00 -7.62 -14.79
C GLY A 380 -17.27 -7.28 -13.50
N CYS A 381 -17.81 -6.38 -12.69
CA CYS A 381 -17.23 -6.07 -11.38
C CYS A 381 -18.28 -5.74 -10.33
N GLY A 382 -17.89 -5.85 -9.05
CA GLY A 382 -18.71 -5.42 -7.92
C GLY A 382 -18.74 -3.90 -7.72
N SER A 383 -19.14 -3.50 -6.52
CA SER A 383 -19.23 -2.09 -6.12
C SER A 383 -17.86 -1.40 -6.11
N ASN A 384 -17.86 -0.08 -6.27
CA ASN A 384 -16.65 0.77 -6.17
C ASN A 384 -15.57 0.38 -7.20
N GLY A 385 -15.96 -0.09 -8.39
CA GLY A 385 -15.01 -0.34 -9.48
C GLY A 385 -14.30 0.94 -9.91
N CYS A 386 -13.00 0.86 -10.22
CA CYS A 386 -12.13 1.96 -10.60
C CYS A 386 -12.06 3.12 -9.58
N GLU A 387 -12.41 2.87 -8.31
CA GLU A 387 -12.31 3.86 -7.23
C GLU A 387 -10.88 4.41 -7.12
N TYR A 388 -10.71 5.73 -7.10
CA TYR A 388 -9.41 6.41 -7.02
C TYR A 388 -8.40 6.04 -8.12
N MET A 389 -8.84 5.54 -9.27
CA MET A 389 -7.94 5.24 -10.39
C MET A 389 -7.32 6.54 -10.96
N THR A 390 -6.02 6.49 -11.22
CA THR A 390 -5.19 7.64 -11.67
C THR A 390 -4.45 7.37 -12.97
N GLY A 391 -4.58 6.17 -13.55
CA GLY A 391 -3.93 5.79 -14.82
C GLY A 391 -4.23 4.34 -15.20
N GLY A 392 -3.95 3.99 -16.46
CA GLY A 392 -4.22 2.67 -17.03
C GLY A 392 -5.56 2.61 -17.78
N VAL A 393 -5.92 1.40 -18.22
CA VAL A 393 -7.13 1.13 -19.02
C VAL A 393 -7.89 -0.05 -18.43
N ALA A 394 -9.19 0.12 -18.16
CA ALA A 394 -10.05 -0.94 -17.65
C ALA A 394 -11.22 -1.24 -18.61
N VAL A 395 -11.22 -2.43 -19.20
CA VAL A 395 -12.33 -2.94 -20.03
C VAL A 395 -13.19 -3.88 -19.20
N ILE A 396 -14.51 -3.65 -19.19
CA ILE A 396 -15.47 -4.43 -18.41
C ILE A 396 -16.59 -4.91 -19.35
N LEU A 397 -16.66 -6.24 -19.56
CA LEU A 397 -17.54 -6.91 -20.53
C LEU A 397 -18.88 -7.36 -19.93
N GLY A 398 -19.39 -6.60 -18.96
CA GLY A 398 -20.61 -6.95 -18.24
C GLY A 398 -20.95 -5.95 -17.12
N ALA A 399 -21.89 -6.34 -16.27
CA ALA A 399 -22.45 -5.45 -15.25
C ALA A 399 -21.39 -4.96 -14.24
N ILE A 400 -21.53 -3.68 -13.88
CA ILE A 400 -20.80 -3.02 -12.80
C ILE A 400 -21.65 -2.95 -11.53
N GLY A 401 -21.02 -2.69 -10.37
CA GLY A 401 -21.73 -2.37 -9.13
C GLY A 401 -21.80 -0.86 -8.87
N ALA A 402 -22.53 -0.50 -7.82
CA ALA A 402 -22.74 0.90 -7.42
C ALA A 402 -21.43 1.66 -7.11
N ASN A 403 -21.47 2.98 -7.29
CA ASN A 403 -20.38 3.93 -7.02
C ASN A 403 -19.14 3.71 -7.91
N PHE A 404 -19.34 3.29 -9.16
CA PHE A 404 -18.26 3.12 -10.13
C PHE A 404 -17.55 4.45 -10.44
N GLY A 405 -16.21 4.41 -10.47
CA GLY A 405 -15.34 5.53 -10.83
C GLY A 405 -15.28 6.66 -9.79
N ALA A 406 -15.73 6.42 -8.55
CA ALA A 406 -15.65 7.41 -7.48
C ALA A 406 -14.20 7.84 -7.21
N GLY A 407 -13.94 9.15 -7.27
CA GLY A 407 -12.60 9.72 -7.09
C GLY A 407 -11.58 9.33 -8.17
N MET A 408 -12.03 8.78 -9.31
CA MET A 408 -11.16 8.51 -10.45
C MET A 408 -10.74 9.82 -11.10
N THR A 409 -9.43 10.09 -11.12
CA THR A 409 -8.84 11.35 -11.63
C THR A 409 -7.91 11.14 -12.82
N GLY A 410 -7.64 9.89 -13.21
CA GLY A 410 -6.84 9.57 -14.39
C GLY A 410 -7.06 8.15 -14.92
N GLY A 411 -6.58 7.90 -16.13
CA GLY A 411 -6.86 6.67 -16.89
C GLY A 411 -8.20 6.70 -17.60
N MET A 412 -8.64 5.56 -18.14
CA MET A 412 -9.93 5.41 -18.82
C MET A 412 -10.53 4.03 -18.59
N ALA A 413 -11.84 3.92 -18.76
CA ALA A 413 -12.55 2.66 -18.74
C ALA A 413 -13.51 2.52 -19.94
N TYR A 414 -13.62 1.30 -20.45
CA TYR A 414 -14.58 0.90 -21.46
C TYR A 414 -15.57 -0.08 -20.86
N LEU A 415 -16.86 0.24 -20.91
CA LEU A 415 -17.92 -0.55 -20.28
C LEU A 415 -18.89 -1.04 -21.34
N TYR A 416 -19.06 -2.34 -21.44
CA TYR A 416 -20.11 -2.93 -22.27
C TYR A 416 -21.45 -2.82 -21.52
N ASP A 417 -22.36 -1.97 -22.01
CA ASP A 417 -23.64 -1.65 -21.38
C ASP A 417 -24.81 -1.84 -22.36
N PRO A 418 -25.14 -3.09 -22.75
CA PRO A 418 -26.19 -3.35 -23.73
C PRO A 418 -27.59 -2.93 -23.25
N ASP A 419 -27.80 -2.86 -21.92
CA ASP A 419 -29.09 -2.53 -21.32
C ASP A 419 -29.22 -1.05 -20.90
N GLY A 420 -28.16 -0.24 -21.08
CA GLY A 420 -28.16 1.18 -20.73
C GLY A 420 -28.30 1.46 -19.22
N LEU A 421 -27.79 0.57 -18.37
CA LEU A 421 -27.95 0.66 -16.91
C LEU A 421 -26.71 1.22 -16.21
N ALA A 422 -25.55 1.25 -16.86
CA ALA A 422 -24.28 1.54 -16.21
C ALA A 422 -24.24 2.95 -15.60
N GLU A 423 -24.74 3.97 -16.30
CA GLU A 423 -24.69 5.37 -15.83
C GLU A 423 -25.37 5.54 -14.45
N THR A 424 -26.44 4.78 -14.19
CA THR A 424 -27.17 4.82 -12.89
C THR A 424 -26.35 4.29 -11.71
N LEU A 425 -25.28 3.54 -11.98
CA LEU A 425 -24.39 2.93 -11.00
C LEU A 425 -23.07 3.70 -10.87
N MET A 426 -22.84 4.73 -11.69
CA MET A 426 -21.63 5.54 -11.69
C MET A 426 -21.70 6.71 -10.72
N ASN A 427 -20.53 7.10 -10.21
CA ASN A 427 -20.34 8.37 -9.54
C ASN A 427 -19.88 9.43 -10.54
N LEU A 428 -20.81 10.25 -11.02
CA LEU A 428 -20.58 11.23 -12.09
C LEU A 428 -19.92 12.55 -11.63
N GLU A 429 -19.53 12.66 -10.35
CA GLU A 429 -18.89 13.88 -9.81
C GLU A 429 -17.63 14.24 -10.61
N GLY A 430 -16.75 13.26 -10.83
CA GLY A 430 -15.47 13.42 -11.53
C GLY A 430 -15.42 12.93 -12.97
N LEU A 431 -16.52 12.37 -13.51
CA LEU A 431 -16.50 11.59 -14.76
C LEU A 431 -17.29 12.25 -15.89
N VAL A 432 -16.88 11.93 -17.12
CA VAL A 432 -17.66 12.10 -18.34
C VAL A 432 -17.83 10.72 -18.97
N VAL A 433 -19.04 10.45 -19.44
CA VAL A 433 -19.41 9.21 -20.12
C VAL A 433 -19.75 9.57 -21.55
N LEU A 434 -19.07 8.94 -22.51
CA LEU A 434 -19.17 9.22 -23.94
C LEU A 434 -19.36 7.90 -24.69
N PRO A 435 -19.92 7.92 -25.91
CA PRO A 435 -19.71 6.84 -26.86
C PRO A 435 -18.21 6.63 -27.13
N VAL A 436 -17.81 5.41 -27.48
CA VAL A 436 -16.42 5.17 -27.89
C VAL A 436 -16.18 5.81 -29.25
N ALA A 437 -15.26 6.77 -29.30
CA ALA A 437 -14.93 7.46 -30.54
C ALA A 437 -14.20 6.52 -31.52
N GLU A 438 -14.60 6.61 -32.80
CA GLU A 438 -13.95 5.89 -33.90
C GLU A 438 -12.45 6.27 -34.03
N GLY A 439 -11.66 5.35 -34.54
CA GLY A 439 -10.20 5.52 -34.66
C GLY A 439 -9.45 5.03 -33.43
N HIS A 440 -8.75 5.93 -32.73
CA HIS A 440 -7.77 5.55 -31.70
C HIS A 440 -8.38 4.73 -30.54
N TYR A 441 -9.47 5.21 -29.95
CA TYR A 441 -10.08 4.59 -28.76
C TYR A 441 -10.80 3.29 -29.10
N MET A 442 -11.51 3.26 -30.24
CA MET A 442 -12.11 2.03 -30.74
C MET A 442 -11.06 0.94 -31.00
N GLN A 443 -9.93 1.29 -31.61
CA GLN A 443 -8.85 0.35 -31.86
C GLN A 443 -8.18 -0.14 -30.57
N GLU A 444 -8.03 0.72 -29.56
CA GLU A 444 -7.50 0.30 -28.24
C GLU A 444 -8.43 -0.73 -27.57
N LEU A 445 -9.73 -0.46 -27.59
CA LEU A 445 -10.74 -1.37 -27.07
C LEU A 445 -10.72 -2.73 -27.80
N GLU A 446 -10.74 -2.71 -29.13
CA GLU A 446 -10.69 -3.92 -29.96
C GLU A 446 -9.42 -4.73 -29.70
N THR A 447 -8.25 -4.07 -29.64
CA THR A 447 -6.97 -4.73 -29.32
C THR A 447 -7.02 -5.42 -27.95
N LEU A 448 -7.58 -4.76 -26.94
CA LEU A 448 -7.70 -5.34 -25.60
C LEU A 448 -8.68 -6.52 -25.55
N LEU A 449 -9.77 -6.46 -26.32
CA LEU A 449 -10.71 -7.57 -26.49
C LEU A 449 -10.07 -8.77 -27.19
N GLU A 450 -9.34 -8.55 -28.27
CA GLU A 450 -8.60 -9.59 -28.99
C GLU A 450 -7.55 -10.25 -28.09
N MET A 451 -6.79 -9.44 -27.35
CA MET A 451 -5.86 -9.95 -26.34
C MET A 451 -6.60 -10.76 -25.28
N HIS A 452 -7.71 -10.28 -24.76
CA HIS A 452 -8.49 -11.02 -23.77
C HIS A 452 -8.96 -12.37 -24.32
N LEU A 453 -9.51 -12.41 -25.54
CA LEU A 453 -9.92 -13.66 -26.20
C LEU A 453 -8.74 -14.62 -26.37
N ALA A 454 -7.60 -14.14 -26.87
CA ALA A 454 -6.41 -14.96 -27.07
C ALA A 454 -5.87 -15.54 -25.75
N GLU A 455 -5.97 -14.78 -24.66
CA GLU A 455 -5.42 -15.15 -23.37
C GLU A 455 -6.36 -16.05 -22.55
N THR A 456 -7.67 -15.83 -22.64
CA THR A 456 -8.65 -16.49 -21.77
C THR A 456 -9.51 -17.52 -22.49
N GLY A 457 -9.63 -17.45 -23.83
CA GLY A 457 -10.62 -18.21 -24.59
C GLY A 457 -12.06 -17.81 -24.27
N SER A 458 -12.28 -16.58 -23.79
CA SER A 458 -13.60 -16.08 -23.37
C SER A 458 -14.64 -16.19 -24.48
N ARG A 459 -15.77 -16.84 -24.15
CA ARG A 459 -16.93 -16.90 -25.05
C ARG A 459 -17.61 -15.54 -25.21
N ARG A 460 -17.62 -14.70 -24.16
CA ARG A 460 -18.18 -13.35 -24.20
C ARG A 460 -17.38 -12.49 -25.18
N ALA A 461 -16.05 -12.46 -25.05
CA ALA A 461 -15.20 -11.70 -25.96
C ALA A 461 -15.28 -12.23 -27.40
N ALA A 462 -15.32 -13.56 -27.59
CA ALA A 462 -15.53 -14.14 -28.92
C ALA A 462 -16.85 -13.69 -29.56
N ALA A 463 -17.95 -13.70 -28.79
CA ALA A 463 -19.26 -13.30 -29.28
C ALA A 463 -19.31 -11.81 -29.65
N LEU A 464 -18.70 -10.94 -28.84
CA LEU A 464 -18.59 -9.50 -29.10
C LEU A 464 -17.78 -9.22 -30.36
N LEU A 465 -16.63 -9.86 -30.52
CA LEU A 465 -15.78 -9.69 -31.71
C LEU A 465 -16.43 -10.27 -32.98
N GLN A 466 -17.23 -11.34 -32.86
CA GLN A 466 -17.95 -11.91 -34.00
C GLN A 466 -19.06 -10.99 -34.53
N HIS A 467 -19.71 -10.22 -33.65
CA HIS A 467 -20.80 -9.29 -33.99
C HIS A 467 -20.37 -7.83 -33.76
N TRP A 468 -19.10 -7.53 -34.00
CA TRP A 468 -18.48 -6.28 -33.56
C TRP A 468 -19.20 -5.03 -34.07
N ASP A 469 -19.61 -5.03 -35.34
CA ASP A 469 -20.34 -3.90 -35.95
C ASP A 469 -21.68 -3.59 -35.25
N GLU A 470 -22.31 -4.58 -34.61
CA GLU A 470 -23.57 -4.43 -33.87
C GLU A 470 -23.34 -4.10 -32.39
N GLU A 471 -22.20 -4.53 -31.83
CA GLU A 471 -21.92 -4.48 -30.40
C GLU A 471 -21.08 -3.29 -29.97
N LYS A 472 -20.23 -2.75 -30.85
CA LYS A 472 -19.29 -1.66 -30.52
C LYS A 472 -19.98 -0.40 -30.00
N ASP A 473 -21.17 -0.09 -30.52
CA ASP A 473 -21.94 1.10 -30.13
C ASP A 473 -22.60 0.97 -28.75
N LYS A 474 -22.59 -0.24 -28.16
CA LYS A 474 -23.06 -0.51 -26.79
C LYS A 474 -21.97 -0.31 -25.74
N PHE A 475 -20.76 0.08 -26.16
CA PHE A 475 -19.69 0.44 -25.22
C PHE A 475 -19.76 1.91 -24.83
N LEU A 476 -19.55 2.15 -23.54
CA LEU A 476 -19.35 3.47 -22.96
C LEU A 476 -17.86 3.71 -22.71
N HIS A 477 -17.38 4.87 -23.13
CA HIS A 477 -16.06 5.39 -22.80
C HIS A 477 -16.16 6.32 -21.58
N VAL A 478 -15.59 5.90 -20.46
CA VAL A 478 -15.61 6.64 -19.20
C VAL A 478 -14.25 7.31 -18.99
N VAL A 479 -14.26 8.64 -18.94
CA VAL A 479 -13.07 9.49 -18.86
C VAL A 479 -13.19 10.48 -17.70
N PRO A 480 -12.16 10.64 -16.85
CA PRO A 480 -12.15 11.67 -15.82
C PRO A 480 -12.11 13.08 -16.42
N LYS A 481 -12.89 14.01 -15.86
CA LYS A 481 -12.95 15.42 -16.30
C LYS A 481 -11.57 16.08 -16.35
N GLU A 482 -10.71 15.79 -15.38
CA GLU A 482 -9.36 16.35 -15.27
C GLU A 482 -8.40 15.90 -16.39
N MET A 483 -8.75 14.84 -17.13
CA MET A 483 -7.94 14.30 -18.22
C MET A 483 -8.28 14.89 -19.58
N LEU A 484 -9.45 15.50 -19.78
CA LEU A 484 -9.94 15.89 -21.11
C LEU A 484 -8.99 16.84 -21.85
N GLY A 485 -8.36 17.78 -21.14
CA GLY A 485 -7.34 18.68 -21.70
C GLY A 485 -5.90 18.14 -21.71
N LYS A 486 -5.70 16.88 -21.27
CA LYS A 486 -4.38 16.25 -21.09
C LYS A 486 -4.21 14.97 -21.91
N LEU A 487 -5.26 14.50 -22.59
CA LEU A 487 -5.20 13.33 -23.46
C LEU A 487 -4.41 13.66 -24.73
N GLU A 488 -3.56 12.74 -25.17
CA GLU A 488 -2.78 12.89 -26.41
C GLU A 488 -3.71 12.91 -27.63
N VAL A 489 -4.72 12.04 -27.65
CA VAL A 489 -5.83 12.07 -28.61
C VAL A 489 -7.05 12.64 -27.89
N PRO A 490 -7.56 13.82 -28.27
CA PRO A 490 -8.73 14.39 -27.61
C PRO A 490 -9.97 13.50 -27.73
N VAL A 491 -10.84 13.53 -26.72
CA VAL A 491 -12.21 13.01 -26.84
C VAL A 491 -13.14 14.19 -27.12
N GLU A 492 -14.03 14.05 -28.10
CA GLU A 492 -15.02 15.09 -28.39
C GLU A 492 -16.10 15.09 -27.31
N THR A 493 -16.31 16.24 -26.68
CA THR A 493 -17.39 16.45 -25.71
C THR A 493 -18.28 17.59 -26.19
N ASP A 494 -19.58 17.35 -26.31
CA ASP A 494 -20.59 18.37 -26.68
C ASP A 494 -20.74 19.51 -25.64
N ARG A 495 -20.08 19.39 -24.49
CA ARG A 495 -20.09 20.39 -23.43
C ARG A 495 -18.78 21.17 -23.43
N ALA A 496 -18.85 22.43 -23.83
CA ALA A 496 -17.80 23.40 -23.55
C ALA A 496 -17.53 23.42 -22.03
N ILE A 497 -16.38 22.91 -21.62
CA ILE A 497 -15.94 22.96 -20.23
C ILE A 497 -15.42 24.37 -20.01
N PRO A 498 -16.01 25.16 -19.07
CA PRO A 498 -15.45 26.46 -18.73
C PRO A 498 -14.04 26.24 -18.20
N ALA A 499 -13.05 26.93 -18.77
CA ALA A 499 -11.72 26.98 -18.19
C ALA A 499 -11.83 27.50 -16.74
N GLN A 500 -11.36 26.71 -15.78
CA GLN A 500 -11.18 27.16 -14.39
C GLN A 500 -9.77 27.69 -14.19
#